data_AF-A0A7J3NLT8-F1
#
_entry.id   AF-A0A7J3NLT8-F1
#
_cell.length_a   1.000
_cell.length_b   1.000
_cell.length_c   1.000
_cell.angle_alpha   90.00
_cell.angle_beta   90.00
_cell.angle_gamma   90.00
#
_symmetry.space_group_name_H-M   'P 1'
#
loop_
_entity.id
_entity.type
_entity.pdbx_description
1 polymer ?
#
loop_
_entity_poly.entity_id
_entity_poly.type
_entity_poly.pdbx_seq_one_letter_code
_entity_poly.pdbx_strand_id
1 'polypeptide(L)'
;MRVRKCSGVILGEANRMGVFADALDRELSFTHLRVKRMGTYEWKLRMGLGVKGVLRLLRVNDDLHYELSLELSRIPLLLSLAIVAASLLVSLVFLFFGFIFFFFLFPLVIGFWNVEKAEKEVMEALEATQLHVFGEVESQPKKRTCPICGFKPPKWAIYCPRCGAEL
;
A
#
# COMPACT_ATOMS: atom_id res chain seq x y z
N MET A 1 11.00 15.77 31.74
CA MET A 1 12.00 16.42 30.86
C MET A 1 13.35 16.15 31.50
N ARG A 2 14.30 15.48 30.83
CA ARG A 2 15.60 15.18 31.43
C ARG A 2 16.53 16.34 31.07
N VAL A 3 16.83 17.19 32.05
CA VAL A 3 17.78 18.30 31.92
C VAL A 3 19.11 17.81 32.47
N ARG A 4 20.16 17.83 31.64
CA ARG A 4 21.52 17.55 32.08
C ARG A 4 22.23 18.87 32.28
N LYS A 5 22.67 19.14 33.50
CA LYS A 5 23.46 20.32 33.83
C LYS A 5 24.92 19.89 33.97
N CYS A 6 25.80 20.58 33.28
CA CYS A 6 27.24 20.48 33.45
C CYS A 6 27.74 21.86 33.85
N SER A 7 28.55 21.94 34.88
CA SER A 7 29.18 23.19 35.31
C SER A 7 30.66 22.95 35.56
N GLY A 8 31.47 23.97 35.33
CA GLY A 8 32.89 23.94 35.64
C GLY A 8 33.44 25.33 35.87
N VAL A 9 34.70 25.37 36.29
CA VAL A 9 35.40 26.58 36.69
C VAL A 9 36.73 26.66 35.96
N ILE A 10 37.08 27.86 35.50
CA ILE A 10 38.38 28.22 34.95
C ILE A 10 38.99 29.23 35.92
N LEU A 11 40.07 28.83 36.58
CA LEU A 11 40.68 29.57 37.69
C LEU A 11 41.47 30.79 37.18
N GLY A 12 41.31 31.94 37.85
CA GLY A 12 42.19 33.12 37.68
C GLY A 12 42.05 33.90 36.36
N GLU A 13 41.06 33.60 35.52
CA GLU A 13 40.88 34.24 34.21
C GLU A 13 39.68 35.19 34.11
N ALA A 14 39.03 35.54 35.22
CA ALA A 14 37.84 36.40 35.18
C ALA A 14 38.05 37.76 34.49
N ASN A 15 39.26 38.31 34.55
CA ASN A 15 39.60 39.58 33.89
C ASN A 15 39.67 39.46 32.36
N ARG A 16 39.80 38.25 31.81
CA ARG A 16 39.83 37.96 30.38
C ARG A 16 38.50 37.42 29.84
N MET A 17 37.42 37.49 30.62
CA MET A 17 36.11 36.95 30.27
C MET A 17 35.59 37.41 28.89
N GLY A 18 35.83 38.66 28.49
CA GLY A 18 35.47 39.16 27.16
C GLY A 18 36.22 38.46 26.03
N VAL A 19 37.55 38.35 26.16
CA VAL A 19 38.41 37.66 25.19
C VAL A 19 38.06 36.18 25.12
N PHE A 20 37.80 35.56 26.27
CA PHE A 20 37.37 34.17 26.35
C PHE A 20 36.01 33.96 25.67
N ALA A 21 35.05 34.87 25.86
CA ALA A 21 33.75 34.79 25.21
C ALA A 21 33.86 34.86 23.68
N ASP A 22 34.73 35.72 23.14
CA ASP A 22 34.90 35.86 21.69
C ASP A 22 35.67 34.68 21.09
N ALA A 23 36.68 34.16 21.80
CA ALA A 23 37.36 32.92 21.42
C ALA A 23 36.39 31.73 21.43
N LEU A 24 35.56 31.62 22.46
CA LEU A 24 34.54 30.59 22.58
C LEU A 24 33.49 30.67 21.46
N ASP A 25 33.06 31.88 21.10
CA ASP A 25 32.10 32.09 20.00
C ASP A 25 32.68 31.61 18.66
N ARG A 26 33.97 31.90 18.42
CA ARG A 26 34.69 31.41 17.26
C ARG A 26 34.82 29.88 17.27
N GLU A 27 35.25 29.27 18.38
CA GLU A 27 35.37 27.81 18.48
C GLU A 27 34.02 27.09 18.30
N LEU A 28 32.95 27.62 18.91
CA LEU A 28 31.61 27.09 18.76
C LEU A 28 31.12 27.12 17.31
N SER A 29 31.55 28.11 16.52
CA SER A 29 31.20 28.23 15.09
C SER A 29 31.78 27.09 14.22
N PHE A 30 32.87 26.46 14.65
CA PHE A 30 33.48 25.32 13.95
C PHE A 30 32.84 23.98 14.31
N THR A 31 31.97 23.95 15.31
CA THR A 31 31.26 22.73 15.71
C THR A 31 30.04 22.48 14.83
N HIS A 32 29.54 21.24 14.82
CA HIS A 32 28.26 20.91 14.18
C HIS A 32 27.02 21.43 14.96
N LEU A 33 27.23 22.18 16.04
CA LEU A 33 26.15 22.76 16.83
C LEU A 33 25.64 24.03 16.15
N ARG A 34 24.32 24.17 16.03
CA ARG A 34 23.72 25.46 15.69
C ARG A 34 23.76 26.34 16.93
N VAL A 35 24.67 27.30 16.93
CA VAL A 35 24.88 28.23 18.04
C VAL A 35 24.26 29.58 17.69
N LYS A 36 23.57 30.19 18.67
CA LYS A 36 23.08 31.57 18.58
C LYS A 36 23.43 32.30 19.87
N ARG A 37 24.28 33.33 19.77
CA ARG A 37 24.58 34.23 20.88
C ARG A 37 23.33 35.05 21.22
N MET A 38 22.86 34.97 22.47
CA MET A 38 21.64 35.65 22.94
C MET A 38 21.98 36.90 23.75
N GLY A 39 23.17 36.96 24.35
CA GLY A 39 23.70 38.11 25.09
C GLY A 39 25.22 38.07 25.12
N THR A 40 25.83 38.96 25.91
CA THR A 40 27.31 39.09 25.96
C THR A 40 28.01 37.80 26.37
N TYR A 41 27.39 37.02 27.26
CA TYR A 41 27.96 35.80 27.87
C TYR A 41 26.99 34.62 27.88
N GLU A 42 26.01 34.62 26.97
CA GLU A 42 24.99 33.57 26.88
C GLU A 42 24.81 33.09 25.44
N TRP A 43 24.88 31.78 25.26
CA TRP A 43 24.72 31.09 23.98
C TRP A 43 23.59 30.09 24.04
N LYS A 44 22.75 30.10 23.02
CA LYS A 44 21.76 29.06 22.77
C LYS A 44 22.34 28.03 21.83
N LEU A 45 22.37 26.79 22.27
CA LEU A 45 22.90 25.65 21.53
C LEU A 45 21.75 24.79 21.00
N ARG A 46 21.86 24.32 19.77
CA ARG A 46 20.92 23.34 19.19
C ARG A 46 21.69 22.27 18.42
N MET A 47 21.34 21.01 18.64
CA MET A 47 21.86 19.87 17.89
C MET A 47 20.69 19.02 17.38
N GLY A 48 20.52 19.00 16.06
CA GLY A 48 19.40 18.32 15.40
C GLY A 48 18.02 18.80 15.85
N LEU A 49 17.02 17.92 15.76
CA LEU A 49 15.63 18.17 16.14
C LEU A 49 15.36 17.98 17.64
N GLY A 50 16.27 17.27 18.33
CA GLY A 50 16.03 16.73 19.66
C GLY A 50 16.71 17.49 20.79
N VAL A 51 17.87 18.11 20.57
CA VAL A 51 18.71 18.67 21.63
C VAL A 51 18.69 20.19 21.57
N LYS A 52 18.26 20.80 22.67
CA LYS A 52 18.37 22.25 22.89
C LYS A 52 19.23 22.46 24.12
N GLY A 53 20.00 23.53 24.17
CA GLY A 53 20.80 23.86 25.33
C GLY A 53 21.08 25.33 25.45
N VAL A 54 21.55 25.71 26.62
CA VAL A 54 22.00 27.06 26.94
C VAL A 54 23.34 26.95 27.67
N LEU A 55 24.32 27.69 27.18
CA LEU A 55 25.62 27.88 27.81
C LEU A 55 25.69 29.30 28.34
N ARG A 56 26.03 29.45 29.62
CA ARG A 56 26.21 30.74 30.29
C ARG A 56 27.61 30.81 30.88
N LEU A 57 28.25 31.95 30.75
CA LEU A 57 29.45 32.27 31.51
C LEU A 57 29.10 33.26 32.61
N LEU A 58 29.60 33.00 33.80
CA LEU A 58 29.39 33.79 35.01
C LEU A 58 30.76 34.12 35.59
N ARG A 59 30.94 35.38 36.00
CA ARG A 59 32.11 35.78 36.77
C ARG A 59 31.77 35.66 38.25
N VAL A 60 32.57 34.89 38.98
CA VAL A 60 32.46 34.78 40.44
C VAL A 60 33.86 35.04 41.01
N ASN A 61 34.03 36.19 41.68
CA ASN A 61 35.33 36.67 42.14
C ASN A 61 36.34 36.83 40.96
N ASP A 62 37.49 36.15 41.06
CA ASP A 62 38.54 36.09 40.03
C ASP A 62 38.46 34.84 39.13
N ASP A 63 37.43 34.01 39.34
CA ASP A 63 37.22 32.78 38.58
C ASP A 63 36.07 32.92 37.58
N LEU A 64 36.20 32.17 36.48
CA LEU A 64 35.21 32.12 35.41
C LEU A 64 34.44 30.81 35.49
N HIS A 65 33.16 30.90 35.79
CA HIS A 65 32.25 29.76 35.89
C HIS A 65 31.49 29.61 34.58
N TYR A 66 31.32 28.37 34.12
CA TYR A 66 30.44 28.08 33.00
C TYR A 66 29.32 27.14 33.45
N GLU A 67 28.11 27.42 32.98
CA GLU A 67 26.93 26.59 33.18
C GLU A 67 26.37 26.17 31.83
N LEU A 68 26.40 24.87 31.56
CA LEU A 68 25.80 24.25 30.39
C LEU A 68 24.54 23.49 30.82
N SER A 69 23.38 23.94 30.35
CA SER A 69 22.12 23.23 30.50
C SER A 69 21.70 22.62 29.17
N LEU A 70 21.63 21.29 29.09
CA LEU A 70 21.15 20.56 27.92
C LEU A 70 19.76 19.96 28.22
N GLU A 71 18.82 20.25 27.33
CA GLU A 71 17.45 19.77 27.33
C GLU A 71 17.21 18.85 26.14
N LEU A 72 16.84 17.60 26.44
CA LEU A 72 16.34 16.68 25.43
C LEU A 72 14.84 16.91 25.23
N SER A 73 14.46 17.41 24.07
CA SER A 73 13.06 17.59 23.71
C SER A 73 12.39 16.24 23.46
N ARG A 74 11.19 16.05 24.02
CA ARG A 74 10.34 14.86 23.76
C ARG A 74 9.60 14.93 22.42
N ILE A 75 9.69 16.07 21.73
CA ILE A 75 8.97 16.36 20.49
C ILE A 75 9.20 15.28 19.41
N PRO A 76 10.44 14.87 19.08
CA PRO A 76 10.64 13.83 18.06
C PRO A 76 10.06 12.47 18.45
N LEU A 77 10.08 12.12 19.75
CA LEU A 77 9.47 10.88 20.27
C LEU A 77 7.94 10.91 20.21
N LEU A 78 7.33 12.04 20.54
CA LEU A 78 5.88 12.20 20.44
C LEU A 78 5.42 12.21 18.99
N LEU A 79 6.20 12.83 18.10
CA LEU A 79 5.92 12.84 16.67
C LEU A 79 5.96 11.43 16.08
N SER A 80 7.00 10.65 16.37
CA SER A 80 7.10 9.27 15.88
C SER A 80 5.97 8.39 16.40
N LEU A 81 5.61 8.52 17.69
CA LEU A 81 4.48 7.82 18.28
C LEU A 81 3.15 8.19 17.60
N ALA A 82 2.93 9.48 17.34
CA ALA A 82 1.73 9.96 16.67
C ALA A 82 1.61 9.41 15.24
N ILE A 83 2.72 9.37 14.50
CA ILE A 83 2.76 8.81 13.13
C ILE A 83 2.40 7.31 13.17
N VAL A 84 2.97 6.55 14.11
CA VAL A 84 2.67 5.12 14.26
C VAL A 84 1.21 4.88 14.65
N ALA A 85 0.65 5.70 15.55
CA ALA A 85 -0.75 5.59 15.93
C ALA A 85 -1.69 5.92 14.75
N ALA A 86 -1.36 6.95 13.96
CA ALA A 86 -2.14 7.33 12.78
C ALA A 86 -2.08 6.24 11.69
N SER A 87 -0.91 5.64 11.44
CA SER A 87 -0.80 4.56 10.45
C SER A 87 -1.57 3.31 10.86
N LEU A 88 -1.57 2.98 12.16
CA LEU A 88 -2.39 1.90 12.71
C LEU A 88 -3.89 2.15 12.51
N LEU A 89 -4.37 3.36 12.80
CA LEU A 89 -5.77 3.73 12.60
C LEU A 89 -6.18 3.63 11.13
N VAL A 90 -5.35 4.14 10.21
CA VAL A 90 -5.63 4.05 8.77
C VAL A 90 -5.69 2.60 8.32
N SER A 91 -4.73 1.76 8.76
CA SER A 91 -4.74 0.33 8.44
C SER A 91 -6.00 -0.37 8.95
N LEU A 92 -6.44 -0.07 10.18
CA LEU A 92 -7.64 -0.64 10.78
C LEU A 92 -8.90 -0.21 10.02
N VAL A 93 -8.97 1.05 9.57
CA VAL A 93 -10.05 1.55 8.72
C VAL A 93 -10.10 0.80 7.39
N PHE A 94 -8.96 0.62 6.72
CA PHE A 94 -8.91 -0.16 5.47
C PHE A 94 -9.33 -1.62 5.66
N LEU A 95 -8.90 -2.27 6.75
CA LEU A 95 -9.33 -3.63 7.07
C LEU A 95 -10.84 -3.70 7.30
N PHE A 96 -11.41 -2.73 8.03
CA PHE A 96 -12.83 -2.69 8.31
C PHE A 96 -13.66 -2.46 7.03
N PHE A 97 -13.27 -1.50 6.19
CA PHE A 97 -13.94 -1.26 4.91
C PHE A 97 -13.76 -2.41 3.92
N GLY A 98 -12.57 -3.00 3.86
CA GLY A 98 -12.32 -4.19 3.03
C GLY A 98 -13.17 -5.38 3.47
N PHE A 99 -13.33 -5.58 4.78
CA PHE A 99 -14.20 -6.62 5.33
C PHE A 99 -15.67 -6.39 4.98
N ILE A 100 -16.16 -5.15 5.11
CA ILE A 100 -17.53 -4.79 4.70
C ILE A 100 -17.72 -5.04 3.20
N PHE A 101 -16.79 -4.61 2.37
CA PHE A 101 -16.85 -4.83 0.93
C PHE A 101 -16.90 -6.33 0.61
N PHE A 102 -16.07 -7.13 1.26
CA PHE A 102 -16.02 -8.57 1.06
C PHE A 102 -17.30 -9.28 1.55
N PHE A 103 -17.91 -8.85 2.66
CA PHE A 103 -19.12 -9.53 3.15
C PHE A 103 -20.39 -9.11 2.42
N PHE A 104 -20.52 -7.83 2.05
CA PHE A 104 -21.76 -7.31 1.50
C PHE A 104 -21.75 -7.20 -0.03
N LEU A 105 -20.60 -6.82 -0.62
CA LEU A 105 -20.51 -6.53 -2.05
C LEU A 105 -20.04 -7.74 -2.86
N PHE A 106 -19.16 -8.56 -2.31
CA PHE A 106 -18.67 -9.76 -3.00
C PHE A 106 -19.77 -10.77 -3.34
N PRO A 107 -20.74 -11.10 -2.45
CA PRO A 107 -21.83 -12.01 -2.81
C PRO A 107 -22.74 -11.45 -3.91
N LEU A 108 -22.92 -10.13 -3.95
CA LEU A 108 -23.65 -9.45 -5.04
C LEU A 108 -22.93 -9.66 -6.38
N VAL A 109 -21.61 -9.46 -6.41
CA VAL A 109 -20.81 -9.69 -7.63
C VAL A 109 -20.89 -11.14 -8.10
N ILE A 110 -20.77 -12.11 -7.19
CA ILE A 110 -20.97 -13.52 -7.53
C ILE A 110 -22.39 -13.79 -8.03
N GLY A 111 -23.39 -13.17 -7.40
CA GLY A 111 -24.79 -13.27 -7.80
C GLY A 111 -25.00 -12.84 -9.26
N PHE A 112 -24.48 -11.68 -9.65
CA PHE A 112 -24.54 -11.22 -11.04
C PHE A 112 -23.86 -12.18 -12.01
N TRP A 113 -22.70 -12.72 -11.63
CA TRP A 113 -21.97 -13.66 -12.49
C TRP A 113 -22.71 -14.98 -12.68
N ASN A 114 -23.39 -15.47 -11.63
CA ASN A 114 -24.23 -16.65 -11.71
C ASN A 114 -25.49 -16.42 -12.56
N VAL A 115 -26.05 -15.21 -12.58
CA VAL A 115 -27.21 -14.87 -13.42
C VAL A 115 -26.84 -14.95 -14.90
N GLU A 116 -25.71 -14.37 -15.31
CA GLU A 116 -25.23 -14.47 -16.69
C GLU A 116 -25.00 -15.93 -17.12
N LYS A 117 -24.42 -16.74 -16.21
CA LYS A 117 -24.21 -18.17 -16.45
C LYS A 117 -25.54 -18.92 -16.58
N ALA A 118 -26.50 -18.63 -15.70
CA ALA A 118 -27.82 -19.25 -15.74
C ALA A 118 -28.60 -18.87 -17.01
N GLU A 119 -28.53 -17.60 -17.44
CA GLU A 119 -29.13 -17.15 -18.70
C GLU A 119 -28.57 -17.91 -19.90
N LYS A 120 -27.25 -18.10 -19.95
CA LYS A 120 -26.60 -18.87 -21.01
C LYS A 120 -27.03 -20.34 -21.01
N GLU A 121 -27.05 -20.99 -19.85
CA GLU A 121 -27.49 -22.39 -19.73
C GLU A 121 -28.97 -22.57 -20.10
N VAL A 122 -29.84 -21.62 -19.75
CA VAL A 122 -31.26 -21.63 -20.12
C VAL A 122 -31.45 -21.46 -21.63
N MET A 123 -30.70 -20.54 -22.26
CA MET A 123 -30.75 -20.33 -23.70
C MET A 123 -30.31 -21.58 -24.48
N GLU A 124 -29.21 -22.22 -24.07
CA GLU A 124 -28.74 -23.47 -24.67
C GLU A 124 -29.77 -24.60 -24.51
N ALA A 125 -30.42 -24.70 -23.34
CA ALA A 125 -31.48 -25.67 -23.11
C ALA A 125 -32.73 -25.40 -23.98
N LEU A 126 -33.10 -24.13 -24.18
CA LEU A 126 -34.22 -23.73 -25.03
C LEU A 126 -33.97 -24.10 -26.49
N GLU A 127 -32.77 -23.81 -27.01
CA GLU A 127 -32.39 -24.14 -28.39
C GLU A 127 -32.38 -25.66 -28.63
N ALA A 128 -31.82 -26.44 -27.70
CA ALA A 128 -31.83 -27.89 -27.78
C ALA A 128 -33.25 -28.47 -27.78
N THR A 129 -34.13 -27.91 -26.94
CA THR A 129 -35.53 -28.34 -26.86
C THR A 129 -36.30 -27.97 -28.13
N GLN A 130 -36.05 -26.78 -28.68
CA GLN A 130 -36.65 -26.34 -29.94
C GLN A 130 -36.24 -27.25 -31.11
N LEU A 131 -34.96 -27.65 -31.18
CA LEU A 131 -34.49 -28.64 -32.14
C LEU A 131 -35.13 -30.02 -31.94
N HIS A 132 -35.37 -30.45 -30.71
CA HIS A 132 -35.99 -31.75 -30.45
C HIS A 132 -37.49 -31.79 -30.80
N VAL A 133 -38.21 -30.71 -30.51
CA VAL A 133 -39.67 -30.62 -30.72
C VAL A 133 -40.03 -30.27 -32.16
N PHE A 134 -39.25 -29.40 -32.81
CA PHE A 134 -39.52 -28.92 -34.17
C PHE A 134 -38.58 -29.51 -35.23
N GLY A 135 -37.51 -30.20 -34.83
CA GLY A 135 -36.53 -30.83 -35.72
C GLY A 135 -36.80 -32.30 -36.01
N GLU A 136 -38.00 -32.64 -36.46
CA GLU A 136 -38.26 -33.89 -37.19
C GLU A 136 -38.79 -33.57 -38.60
N VAL A 137 -37.93 -33.03 -39.47
CA VAL A 137 -38.04 -33.27 -40.92
C VAL A 137 -36.63 -33.30 -41.51
N GLU A 138 -35.95 -34.44 -41.43
CA GLU A 138 -35.29 -35.05 -42.59
C GLU A 138 -34.41 -36.24 -42.19
N SER A 139 -34.45 -37.25 -43.07
CA SER A 139 -33.52 -38.38 -43.18
C SER A 139 -33.75 -39.61 -42.28
N GLN A 140 -34.90 -40.26 -42.43
CA GLN A 140 -34.85 -41.72 -42.41
C GLN A 140 -34.10 -42.21 -43.65
N PRO A 141 -33.01 -43.01 -43.55
CA PRO A 141 -32.40 -43.62 -44.71
C PRO A 141 -33.33 -44.72 -45.24
N LYS A 142 -34.12 -44.41 -46.28
CA LYS A 142 -34.84 -45.44 -47.05
C LYS A 142 -33.82 -46.50 -47.48
N LYS A 143 -33.94 -47.71 -46.95
CA LYS A 143 -33.16 -48.88 -47.40
C LYS A 143 -33.52 -49.14 -48.87
N ARG A 144 -32.79 -48.54 -49.82
CA ARG A 144 -32.98 -48.72 -51.26
C ARG A 144 -32.56 -50.13 -51.65
N THR A 145 -33.48 -51.07 -51.52
CA THR A 145 -33.36 -52.41 -52.11
C THR A 145 -34.23 -52.38 -53.34
N CYS A 146 -33.70 -52.78 -54.49
CA CYS A 146 -34.47 -52.78 -55.73
C CYS A 146 -35.73 -53.65 -55.54
N PRO A 147 -36.94 -53.11 -55.74
CA PRO A 147 -38.18 -53.83 -55.46
C PRO A 147 -38.40 -55.02 -56.41
N ILE A 148 -37.73 -55.04 -57.56
CA ILE A 148 -37.92 -56.07 -58.59
C ILE A 148 -36.94 -57.23 -58.41
N CYS A 149 -35.65 -56.95 -58.18
CA CYS A 149 -34.62 -58.00 -58.16
C CYS A 149 -33.94 -58.18 -56.79
N GLY A 150 -34.32 -57.40 -55.78
CA GLY A 150 -33.76 -57.48 -54.43
C GLY A 150 -32.30 -57.01 -54.31
N PHE A 151 -31.70 -56.53 -55.39
CA PHE A 151 -30.30 -56.07 -55.39
C PHE A 151 -30.18 -54.75 -54.60
N LYS A 152 -29.11 -54.61 -53.80
CA LYS A 152 -28.80 -53.38 -53.05
C LYS A 152 -27.78 -52.56 -53.83
N PRO A 153 -28.21 -51.52 -54.55
CA PRO A 153 -27.31 -50.70 -55.36
C PRO A 153 -26.54 -49.70 -54.48
N PRO A 154 -25.39 -49.21 -54.97
CA PRO A 154 -24.63 -48.16 -54.28
C PRO A 154 -25.42 -46.84 -54.22
N LYS A 155 -25.16 -46.01 -53.20
CA LYS A 155 -25.99 -44.84 -52.82
C LYS A 155 -26.22 -43.80 -53.93
N TRP A 156 -25.42 -43.79 -54.98
CA TRP A 156 -25.46 -42.82 -56.08
C TRP A 156 -26.19 -43.33 -57.34
N ALA A 157 -26.61 -44.60 -57.37
CA ALA A 157 -27.32 -45.15 -58.53
C ALA A 157 -28.82 -44.77 -58.50
N ILE A 158 -29.29 -44.17 -59.59
CA ILE A 158 -30.71 -43.79 -59.80
C ILE A 158 -31.52 -44.98 -60.36
N TYR A 159 -30.87 -45.85 -61.13
CA TYR A 159 -31.46 -47.05 -61.71
C TYR A 159 -30.70 -48.30 -61.24
N CYS A 160 -31.41 -49.42 -61.12
CA CYS A 160 -30.83 -50.69 -60.75
C CYS A 160 -29.93 -51.20 -61.89
N PRO A 161 -28.63 -51.41 -61.66
CA PRO A 161 -27.72 -51.86 -62.72
C PRO A 161 -28.01 -53.29 -63.21
N ARG A 162 -28.83 -54.04 -62.47
CA ARG A 162 -29.13 -55.45 -62.79
C ARG A 162 -30.40 -55.64 -63.60
N CYS A 163 -31.43 -54.83 -63.38
CA CYS A 163 -32.73 -54.96 -64.07
C CYS A 163 -33.22 -53.66 -64.74
N GLY A 164 -32.48 -52.55 -64.62
CA GLY A 164 -32.84 -51.26 -65.23
C GLY A 164 -33.99 -50.52 -64.55
N ALA A 165 -34.58 -51.06 -63.48
CA ALA A 165 -35.68 -50.43 -62.75
C ALA A 165 -35.24 -49.20 -61.95
N GLU A 166 -36.09 -48.19 -61.84
CA GLU A 166 -35.85 -46.99 -61.02
C GLU A 166 -35.87 -47.34 -59.51
N LEU A 167 -34.98 -46.71 -58.72
CA LEU A 167 -34.65 -47.07 -57.33
C LEU A 167 -35.14 -46.11 -56.25
#